data_AF-A0A350J8I2-F1
#
_entry.id   AF-A0A350J8I2-F1
#
_cell.length_a   1.000
_cell.length_b   1.000
_cell.length_c   1.000
_cell.angle_alpha   90.00
_cell.angle_beta   90.00
_cell.angle_gamma   90.00
#
_symmetry.space_group_name_H-M   'P 1'
#
loop_
_entity.id
_entity.type
_entity.pdbx_description
1 polymer ?
#
loop_
_entity_poly.entity_id
_entity_poly.type
_entity_poly.pdbx_seq_one_letter_code
_entity_poly.pdbx_strand_id
1 'polypeptide(L)'
;MSDQPETTIRFKCNNCDGTIVYDPLAGSCMCDHCGHKWTIEDMVPDFDKYSKAISNIKRANDILDADPTVTDSEQAKILFQLASTECQKYSGAISSDLIRMCSEGETRAERLKIYARAGKLFKNGTYPEAMEEYRKVQGFKDSDEMIRKCEENIELSKKRQIPLTILTGIIIPLAAAVLLKEKAGLHIIPCILIFLVLWAGCSYLIYLEKVPSLIIRIISFLIAVPLLLFMLLAYVFHLGTVPSLVIAIAVPVGLSVLFSFLADHGKRS
;
A
#
# COMPACT_ATOMS: atom_id res chain seq x y z
N MET A 1 -9.32 17.80 -14.84
CA MET A 1 -9.53 19.08 -14.13
C MET A 1 -8.22 19.37 -13.41
N SER A 2 -7.49 20.41 -13.78
CA SER A 2 -6.18 20.71 -13.20
C SER A 2 -6.36 21.26 -11.78
N ASP A 3 -6.03 20.44 -10.78
CA ASP A 3 -6.07 20.70 -9.34
C ASP A 3 -4.92 21.65 -8.91
N GLN A 4 -4.71 22.74 -9.64
CA GLN A 4 -3.71 23.76 -9.31
C GLN A 4 -4.37 24.77 -8.35
N PRO A 5 -3.80 25.00 -7.15
CA PRO A 5 -4.32 26.00 -6.22
C PRO A 5 -4.26 27.39 -6.86
N GLU A 6 -5.28 28.23 -6.64
CA GLU A 6 -5.26 29.64 -7.04
C GLU A 6 -4.18 30.37 -6.23
N THR A 7 -3.02 30.58 -6.86
CA THR A 7 -1.82 31.19 -6.26
C THR A 7 -1.87 32.71 -6.26
N THR A 8 -2.93 33.33 -6.76
CA THR A 8 -2.95 34.78 -7.05
C THR A 8 -3.50 35.61 -5.90
N ILE A 9 -2.78 36.68 -5.56
CA ILE A 9 -3.18 37.76 -4.64
C ILE A 9 -3.83 38.88 -5.44
N ARG A 10 -4.90 39.49 -4.92
CA ARG A 10 -5.66 40.53 -5.62
C ARG A 10 -5.53 41.89 -4.93
N PHE A 11 -5.14 42.91 -5.69
CA PHE A 11 -5.03 44.30 -5.22
C PHE A 11 -5.94 45.23 -6.03
N LYS A 12 -6.30 46.40 -5.48
CA LYS A 12 -6.93 47.47 -6.26
C LYS A 12 -5.90 48.24 -7.08
N CYS A 13 -6.23 48.60 -8.31
CA CYS A 13 -5.36 49.38 -9.16
C CYS A 13 -5.39 50.87 -8.78
N ASN A 14 -4.20 51.48 -8.66
CA ASN A 14 -4.09 52.90 -8.33
C ASN A 14 -4.36 53.81 -9.53
N ASN A 15 -4.36 53.26 -10.75
CA ASN A 15 -4.57 54.01 -12.00
C ASN A 15 -5.99 53.81 -12.60
N CYS A 16 -6.73 52.79 -12.16
CA CYS A 16 -8.10 52.53 -12.60
C CYS A 16 -8.84 51.71 -11.54
N ASP A 17 -10.17 51.62 -11.59
CA ASP A 17 -10.95 50.80 -10.66
C ASP A 17 -10.84 49.27 -10.89
N GLY A 18 -9.89 48.83 -11.70
CA GLY A 18 -9.60 47.42 -11.98
C GLY A 18 -8.87 46.67 -10.86
N THR A 19 -8.74 45.36 -11.01
CA THR A 19 -8.06 44.49 -10.05
C THR A 19 -6.69 44.09 -10.59
N ILE A 20 -5.65 44.23 -9.80
CA ILE A 20 -4.34 43.64 -10.11
C ILE A 20 -4.32 42.23 -9.57
N VAL A 21 -4.00 41.30 -10.46
CA VAL A 21 -3.74 39.92 -10.10
C VAL A 21 -2.23 39.76 -10.01
N TYR A 22 -1.75 39.45 -8.82
CA TYR A 22 -0.34 39.20 -8.54
C TYR A 22 -0.14 37.72 -8.25
N ASP A 23 0.73 37.06 -9.04
CA ASP A 23 1.20 35.73 -8.70
C ASP A 23 2.58 35.84 -8.03
N PRO A 24 2.70 35.58 -6.72
CA PRO A 24 3.95 35.64 -5.98
C PRO A 24 4.98 34.60 -6.42
N LEU A 25 4.56 33.54 -7.14
CA LEU A 25 5.46 32.52 -7.66
C LEU A 25 6.00 32.89 -9.05
N ALA A 26 5.20 33.59 -9.85
CA ALA A 26 5.59 34.07 -11.18
C ALA A 26 6.25 35.45 -11.17
N GLY A 27 6.05 36.25 -10.11
CA GLY A 27 6.59 37.60 -10.00
C GLY A 27 5.93 38.61 -10.93
N SER A 28 4.72 38.33 -11.41
CA SER A 28 3.99 39.19 -12.37
C SER A 28 2.79 39.85 -11.72
N CYS A 29 2.71 41.18 -11.81
CA CYS A 29 1.59 42.00 -11.36
C CYS A 29 1.08 42.87 -12.52
N MET A 30 -0.08 42.50 -13.06
CA MET A 30 -0.76 43.25 -14.11
C MET A 30 -2.19 43.54 -13.71
N CYS A 31 -2.66 44.74 -14.03
CA CYS A 31 -4.08 45.06 -13.90
C CYS A 31 -4.88 44.41 -15.03
N ASP A 32 -5.95 43.71 -14.67
CA ASP A 32 -6.89 43.07 -15.61
C ASP A 32 -7.59 44.07 -16.55
N HIS A 33 -7.84 45.28 -16.08
CA HIS A 33 -8.63 46.29 -16.77
C HIS A 33 -7.78 47.22 -17.64
N CYS A 34 -6.70 47.80 -17.09
CA CYS A 34 -5.89 48.79 -17.82
C CYS A 34 -4.61 48.20 -18.43
N GLY A 35 -4.27 46.94 -18.15
CA GLY A 35 -3.07 46.28 -18.66
C GLY A 35 -1.76 46.87 -18.15
N HIS A 36 -1.81 47.82 -17.21
CA HIS A 36 -0.61 48.43 -16.66
C HIS A 36 0.16 47.42 -15.81
N LYS A 37 1.48 47.34 -16.06
CA LYS A 37 2.41 46.54 -15.28
C LYS A 37 2.84 47.35 -14.07
N TRP A 38 2.67 46.78 -12.90
CA TRP A 38 3.13 47.37 -11.67
C TRP A 38 4.38 46.66 -11.18
N THR A 39 5.19 47.31 -10.34
CA THR A 39 6.19 46.60 -9.54
C THR A 39 5.58 46.25 -8.19
N ILE A 40 6.00 45.14 -7.60
CA ILE A 40 5.50 44.72 -6.28
C ILE A 40 5.95 45.69 -5.18
N GLU A 41 7.14 46.25 -5.31
CA GLU A 41 7.71 47.21 -4.36
C GLU A 41 6.83 48.48 -4.26
N ASP A 42 6.29 48.95 -5.39
CA ASP A 42 5.38 50.10 -5.41
C ASP A 42 4.00 49.81 -4.79
N MET A 43 3.60 48.53 -4.74
CA MET A 43 2.31 48.09 -4.21
C MET A 43 2.35 47.68 -2.75
N VAL A 44 3.47 47.10 -2.35
CA VAL A 44 3.66 46.45 -1.06
C VAL A 44 5.01 46.89 -0.52
N PRO A 45 5.01 47.93 0.32
CA PRO A 45 6.19 48.27 1.10
C PRO A 45 6.65 47.04 1.89
N ASP A 46 7.94 46.74 1.87
CA ASP A 46 8.58 45.61 2.55
C ASP A 46 8.25 44.19 2.03
N PHE A 47 7.90 44.02 0.76
CA PHE A 47 7.66 42.68 0.18
C PHE A 47 8.85 41.72 0.34
N ASP A 48 10.09 42.24 0.37
CA ASP A 48 11.31 41.47 0.59
C ASP A 48 11.30 40.62 1.86
N LYS A 49 10.51 41.01 2.87
CA LYS A 49 10.32 40.24 4.10
C LYS A 49 9.73 38.85 3.84
N TYR A 50 8.98 38.67 2.75
CA TYR A 50 8.36 37.39 2.36
C TYR A 50 9.22 36.54 1.42
N SER A 51 10.34 37.06 0.92
CA SER A 51 11.20 36.39 -0.07
C SER A 51 11.57 34.94 0.32
N LYS A 52 11.92 34.72 1.59
CA LYS A 52 12.27 33.40 2.13
C LYS A 52 11.07 32.45 2.15
N ALA A 53 9.89 32.93 2.55
CA ALA A 53 8.67 32.12 2.56
C ALA A 53 8.27 31.72 1.13
N ILE A 54 8.32 32.67 0.19
CA ILE A 54 8.03 32.43 -1.23
C ILE A 54 9.01 31.41 -1.83
N SER A 55 10.30 31.53 -1.52
CA SER A 55 11.32 30.57 -1.97
C SER A 55 11.04 29.14 -1.48
N ASN A 56 10.64 28.99 -0.20
CA ASN A 56 10.24 27.70 0.35
C ASN A 56 8.99 27.13 -0.33
N ILE A 57 7.96 27.96 -0.57
CA ILE A 57 6.73 27.56 -1.27
C ILE A 57 7.06 27.09 -2.70
N LYS A 58 7.88 27.85 -3.42
CA LYS A 58 8.31 27.51 -4.79
C LYS A 58 9.03 26.16 -4.82
N ARG A 59 10.03 25.99 -3.94
CA ARG A 59 10.76 24.72 -3.83
C ARG A 59 9.84 23.55 -3.46
N ALA A 60 8.87 23.77 -2.58
CA ALA A 60 7.90 22.74 -2.21
C ALA A 60 7.06 22.31 -3.43
N ASN A 61 6.58 23.28 -4.21
CA ASN A 61 5.83 23.00 -5.44
C ASN A 61 6.68 22.27 -6.48
N ASP A 62 7.93 22.70 -6.70
CA ASP A 62 8.85 22.03 -7.62
C ASP A 62 9.05 20.55 -7.26
N ILE A 63 9.12 20.23 -5.97
CA ILE A 63 9.20 18.85 -5.46
C ILE A 63 7.90 18.08 -5.77
N LEU A 64 6.73 18.69 -5.55
CA LEU A 64 5.44 18.05 -5.73
C LEU A 64 5.03 17.85 -7.19
N ASP A 65 5.60 18.62 -8.11
CA ASP A 65 5.32 18.51 -9.54
C ASP A 65 6.16 17.41 -10.22
N ALA A 66 7.25 16.95 -9.57
CA ALA A 66 8.18 15.94 -10.09
C ALA A 66 7.81 14.48 -9.74
N ASP A 67 6.51 14.13 -9.77
CA ASP A 67 5.96 12.82 -9.35
C ASP A 67 6.52 12.32 -7.99
N PRO A 68 6.10 12.95 -6.88
CA PRO A 68 6.80 12.85 -5.61
C PRO A 68 6.64 11.47 -4.98
N THR A 69 7.72 10.98 -4.38
CA THR A 69 7.67 9.85 -3.46
C THR A 69 7.06 10.25 -2.11
N VAL A 70 6.88 9.27 -1.23
CA VAL A 70 6.42 9.49 0.16
C VAL A 70 7.33 10.48 0.89
N THR A 71 8.66 10.36 0.73
CA THR A 71 9.64 11.23 1.40
C THR A 71 9.64 12.63 0.81
N ASP A 72 9.49 12.75 -0.51
CA ASP A 72 9.41 14.04 -1.19
C ASP A 72 8.18 14.83 -0.74
N SER A 73 7.04 14.14 -0.61
CA SER A 73 5.80 14.73 -0.11
C SER A 73 5.93 15.20 1.35
N GLU A 74 6.66 14.45 2.20
CA GLU A 74 6.95 14.87 3.58
C GLU A 74 7.88 16.09 3.61
N GLN A 75 8.91 16.11 2.78
CA GLN A 75 9.83 17.24 2.66
C GLN A 75 9.10 18.51 2.19
N ALA A 76 8.23 18.39 1.17
CA ALA A 76 7.44 19.51 0.69
C ALA A 76 6.49 20.06 1.78
N LYS A 77 5.86 19.18 2.56
CA LYS A 77 5.03 19.60 3.70
C LYS A 77 5.81 20.41 4.73
N ILE A 78 7.03 20.00 5.07
CA ILE A 78 7.91 20.73 5.99
C ILE A 78 8.24 22.12 5.43
N LEU A 79 8.51 22.24 4.13
CA LEU A 79 8.78 23.52 3.48
C LEU A 79 7.58 24.48 3.56
N PHE A 80 6.35 23.99 3.36
CA PHE A 80 5.14 24.80 3.55
C PHE A 80 4.95 25.23 5.01
N GLN A 81 5.19 24.33 5.98
CA GLN A 81 5.10 24.66 7.40
C GLN A 81 6.12 25.74 7.80
N LEU A 82 7.34 25.64 7.28
CA LEU A 82 8.38 26.64 7.48
C LEU A 82 7.98 27.99 6.86
N ALA A 83 7.46 27.98 5.63
CA ALA A 83 6.95 29.19 4.97
C ALA A 83 5.79 29.84 5.74
N SER A 84 4.84 29.04 6.23
CA SER A 84 3.71 29.50 7.05
C SER A 84 4.19 30.16 8.35
N THR A 85 5.18 29.55 9.03
CA THR A 85 5.77 30.08 10.27
C THR A 85 6.50 31.41 10.02
N GLU A 86 7.18 31.56 8.89
CA GLU A 86 7.80 32.83 8.49
C GLU A 86 6.73 33.91 8.21
N CYS A 87 5.63 33.55 7.54
CA CYS A 87 4.54 34.48 7.25
C CYS A 87 3.78 34.96 8.50
N GLN A 88 3.63 34.10 9.51
CA GLN A 88 2.97 34.44 10.78
C GLN A 88 3.66 35.56 11.56
N LYS A 89 4.93 35.86 11.28
CA LYS A 89 5.66 36.98 11.90
C LYS A 89 5.15 38.34 11.47
N TYR A 90 4.37 38.41 10.40
CA TYR A 90 3.90 39.64 9.79
C TYR A 90 2.37 39.70 9.78
N SER A 91 1.80 40.86 10.10
CA SER A 91 0.38 41.12 9.97
C SER A 91 0.10 41.87 8.66
N GLY A 92 -0.68 41.28 7.77
CA GLY A 92 -1.06 41.90 6.51
C GLY A 92 -1.89 40.98 5.62
N ALA A 93 -2.54 41.54 4.59
CA ALA A 93 -3.32 40.75 3.63
C ALA A 93 -2.44 39.71 2.92
N ILE A 94 -1.20 40.06 2.61
CA ILE A 94 -0.24 39.17 1.92
C ILE A 94 0.21 38.02 2.82
N SER A 95 0.46 38.27 4.11
CA SER A 95 0.81 37.18 5.02
C SER A 95 -0.36 36.21 5.17
N SER A 96 -1.59 36.72 5.25
CA SER A 96 -2.81 35.90 5.25
C SER A 96 -2.93 35.04 3.98
N ASP A 97 -2.72 35.63 2.81
CA ASP A 97 -2.80 34.91 1.54
C ASP A 97 -1.69 33.87 1.37
N LEU A 98 -0.45 34.18 1.78
CA LEU A 98 0.65 33.23 1.75
C LEU A 98 0.43 32.08 2.75
N ILE A 99 -0.14 32.34 3.92
CA ILE A 99 -0.52 31.30 4.89
C ILE A 99 -1.59 30.39 4.29
N ARG A 100 -2.59 30.96 3.60
CA ARG A 100 -3.61 30.18 2.89
C ARG A 100 -2.96 29.29 1.83
N MET A 101 -2.05 29.82 1.00
CA MET A 101 -1.30 29.05 0.01
C MET A 101 -0.48 27.92 0.66
N CYS A 102 0.16 28.18 1.80
CA CYS A 102 0.88 27.14 2.55
C CYS A 102 -0.07 26.04 3.04
N SER A 103 -1.23 26.40 3.59
CA SER A 103 -2.21 25.43 4.08
C SER A 103 -2.79 24.55 2.97
N GLU A 104 -3.08 25.13 1.81
CA GLU A 104 -3.49 24.39 0.61
C GLU A 104 -2.36 23.48 0.11
N GLY A 105 -1.12 23.99 0.09
CA GLY A 105 0.07 23.22 -0.25
C GLY A 105 0.33 22.03 0.68
N GLU A 106 0.18 22.21 1.99
CA GLU A 106 0.28 21.13 2.99
C GLU A 106 -0.78 20.05 2.76
N THR A 107 -2.01 20.45 2.45
CA THR A 107 -3.11 19.53 2.14
C THR A 107 -2.81 18.73 0.87
N ARG A 108 -2.31 19.40 -0.17
CA ARG A 108 -1.88 18.76 -1.42
C ARG A 108 -0.73 17.78 -1.17
N ALA A 109 0.28 18.17 -0.40
CA ALA A 109 1.41 17.32 -0.03
C ALA A 109 0.96 16.06 0.73
N GLU A 110 0.03 16.19 1.69
CA GLU A 110 -0.49 15.05 2.44
C GLU A 110 -1.28 14.09 1.54
N ARG A 111 -2.11 14.61 0.64
CA ARG A 111 -2.83 13.77 -0.35
C ARG A 111 -1.87 13.02 -1.27
N LEU A 112 -0.81 13.68 -1.74
CA LEU A 112 0.24 13.05 -2.56
C LEU A 112 1.00 11.97 -1.80
N LYS A 113 1.32 12.22 -0.52
CA LYS A 113 1.96 11.23 0.36
C LYS A 113 1.12 9.96 0.48
N ILE A 114 -0.17 10.10 0.78
CA ILE A 114 -1.11 8.96 0.91
C ILE A 114 -1.20 8.23 -0.43
N TYR A 115 -1.37 8.95 -1.53
CA TYR A 115 -1.44 8.39 -2.88
C TYR A 115 -0.16 7.60 -3.24
N ALA A 116 1.03 8.16 -2.98
CA ALA A 116 2.31 7.50 -3.23
C ALA A 116 2.49 6.23 -2.37
N ARG A 117 2.04 6.26 -1.10
CA ARG A 117 2.01 5.09 -0.23
C ARG A 117 1.08 4.00 -0.78
N ALA A 118 -0.12 4.36 -1.18
CA ALA A 118 -1.08 3.44 -1.79
C ALA A 118 -0.50 2.78 -3.05
N GLY A 119 0.21 3.54 -3.89
CA GLY A 119 0.90 3.03 -5.07
C GLY A 119 2.00 2.00 -4.74
N LYS A 120 2.73 2.17 -3.62
CA LYS A 120 3.70 1.16 -3.15
C LYS A 120 3.00 -0.14 -2.71
N LEU A 121 1.91 -0.03 -1.95
CA LEU A 121 1.12 -1.20 -1.52
C LEU A 121 0.52 -1.95 -2.72
N PHE A 122 0.03 -1.22 -3.72
CA PHE A 122 -0.48 -1.79 -4.96
C PHE A 122 0.59 -2.60 -5.69
N LYS A 123 1.80 -2.03 -5.87
CA LYS A 123 2.94 -2.71 -6.50
C LYS A 123 3.39 -3.95 -5.73
N ASN A 124 3.24 -3.96 -4.41
CA ASN A 124 3.56 -5.10 -3.56
C ASN A 124 2.50 -6.21 -3.59
N GLY A 125 1.36 -6.00 -4.27
CA GLY A 125 0.26 -6.97 -4.35
C GLY A 125 -0.64 -6.98 -3.11
N THR A 126 -0.44 -6.07 -2.15
CA THR A 126 -1.29 -5.89 -0.97
C THR A 126 -2.52 -5.05 -1.33
N TYR A 127 -3.33 -5.54 -2.27
CA TYR A 127 -4.47 -4.81 -2.84
C TYR A 127 -5.51 -4.31 -1.80
N PRO A 128 -5.86 -5.07 -0.74
CA PRO A 128 -6.82 -4.57 0.25
C PRO A 128 -6.32 -3.35 1.01
N GLU A 129 -5.03 -3.33 1.37
CA GLU A 129 -4.40 -2.20 2.08
C GLU A 129 -4.23 -1.01 1.14
N ALA A 130 -3.82 -1.25 -0.11
CA ALA A 130 -3.70 -0.22 -1.13
C ALA A 130 -5.04 0.48 -1.38
N MET A 131 -6.12 -0.31 -1.51
CA MET A 131 -7.48 0.20 -1.69
C MET A 131 -7.91 1.11 -0.54
N GLU A 132 -7.63 0.72 0.70
CA GLU A 132 -7.99 1.51 1.87
C GLU A 132 -7.22 2.84 1.93
N GLU A 133 -5.95 2.85 1.55
CA GLU A 133 -5.19 4.10 1.43
C GLU A 133 -5.72 4.99 0.30
N TYR A 134 -6.07 4.43 -0.87
CA TYR A 134 -6.65 5.22 -1.96
C TYR A 134 -8.00 5.85 -1.60
N ARG A 135 -8.83 5.17 -0.79
CA ARG A 135 -10.11 5.71 -0.30
C ARG A 135 -9.95 6.99 0.54
N LYS A 136 -8.85 7.13 1.27
CA LYS A 136 -8.56 8.35 2.06
C LYS A 136 -8.36 9.58 1.18
N VAL A 137 -8.06 9.39 -0.11
CA VAL A 137 -7.83 10.43 -1.10
C VAL A 137 -8.78 10.28 -2.29
N GLN A 138 -10.04 9.97 -2.02
CA GLN A 138 -11.06 9.83 -3.06
C GLN A 138 -11.22 11.12 -3.88
N GLY A 139 -11.38 10.99 -5.21
CA GLY A 139 -11.46 12.13 -6.13
C GLY A 139 -10.13 12.87 -6.38
N PHE A 140 -9.02 12.37 -5.83
CA PHE A 140 -7.69 12.92 -6.06
C PHE A 140 -6.93 12.11 -7.12
N LYS A 141 -6.44 12.79 -8.18
CA LYS A 141 -5.82 12.15 -9.34
C LYS A 141 -6.74 11.06 -9.94
N ASP A 142 -6.23 9.85 -10.10
CA ASP A 142 -6.90 8.65 -10.58
C ASP A 142 -7.17 7.65 -9.45
N SER A 143 -7.31 8.12 -8.20
CA SER A 143 -7.54 7.26 -7.03
C SER A 143 -8.76 6.37 -7.19
N ASP A 144 -9.86 6.89 -7.76
CA ASP A 144 -11.09 6.11 -8.02
C ASP A 144 -10.85 4.95 -9.01
N GLU A 145 -10.07 5.20 -10.07
CA GLU A 145 -9.69 4.17 -11.04
C GLU A 145 -8.77 3.12 -10.40
N MET A 146 -7.85 3.56 -9.53
CA MET A 146 -6.96 2.67 -8.80
C MET A 146 -7.72 1.81 -7.77
N ILE A 147 -8.76 2.36 -7.12
CA ILE A 147 -9.65 1.59 -6.24
C ILE A 147 -10.32 0.46 -7.03
N ARG A 148 -10.89 0.76 -8.20
CA ARG A 148 -11.50 -0.26 -9.06
C ARG A 148 -10.51 -1.36 -9.46
N LYS A 149 -9.27 -0.98 -9.84
CA LYS A 149 -8.21 -1.95 -10.14
C LYS A 149 -7.85 -2.82 -8.94
N CYS A 150 -7.83 -2.26 -7.72
CA CYS A 150 -7.64 -3.06 -6.51
C CYS A 150 -8.77 -4.09 -6.34
N GLU A 151 -10.03 -3.67 -6.51
CA GLU A 151 -11.20 -4.55 -6.37
C GLU A 151 -11.14 -5.72 -7.36
N GLU A 152 -10.85 -5.46 -8.62
CA GLU A 152 -10.67 -6.49 -9.65
C GLU A 152 -9.57 -7.50 -9.28
N ASN A 153 -8.41 -7.03 -8.80
CA ASN A 153 -7.31 -7.91 -8.40
C ASN A 153 -7.63 -8.74 -7.15
N ILE A 154 -8.40 -8.18 -6.22
CA ILE A 154 -8.90 -8.91 -5.04
C ILE A 154 -9.85 -10.03 -5.49
N GLU A 155 -10.77 -9.77 -6.42
CA GLU A 155 -11.68 -10.77 -6.94
C GLU A 155 -10.95 -11.90 -7.68
N LEU A 156 -9.96 -11.56 -8.51
CA LEU A 156 -9.12 -12.56 -9.19
C LEU A 156 -8.37 -13.44 -8.18
N SER A 157 -7.87 -12.85 -7.09
CA SER A 157 -7.19 -13.58 -6.03
C SER A 157 -8.13 -14.54 -5.29
N LYS A 158 -9.37 -14.13 -5.02
CA LYS A 158 -10.40 -15.00 -4.42
C LYS A 158 -10.76 -16.17 -5.34
N LYS A 159 -10.97 -15.92 -6.64
CA LYS A 159 -11.29 -16.97 -7.62
C LYS A 159 -10.19 -18.04 -7.73
N ARG A 160 -8.92 -17.66 -7.58
CA ARG A 160 -7.78 -18.61 -7.55
C ARG A 160 -7.69 -19.40 -6.24
N GLN A 161 -8.13 -18.84 -5.13
CA GLN A 161 -8.04 -19.50 -3.82
C GLN A 161 -9.09 -20.60 -3.63
N ILE A 162 -10.29 -20.43 -4.18
CA ILE A 162 -11.40 -21.39 -4.11
C ILE A 162 -11.03 -22.80 -4.66
N PRO A 163 -10.43 -22.98 -5.85
CA PRO A 163 -10.09 -24.31 -6.36
C PRO A 163 -9.01 -25.00 -5.53
N LEU A 164 -8.09 -24.26 -4.92
CA LEU A 164 -7.02 -24.85 -4.12
C LEU A 164 -7.56 -25.44 -2.80
N THR A 165 -8.46 -24.74 -2.13
CA THR A 165 -9.06 -25.20 -0.86
C THR A 165 -10.01 -26.39 -1.07
N ILE A 166 -10.74 -26.43 -2.19
CA ILE A 166 -11.58 -27.57 -2.55
C ILE A 166 -10.72 -28.80 -2.87
N LEU A 167 -9.62 -28.60 -3.60
CA LEU A 167 -8.70 -29.69 -3.95
C LEU A 167 -8.05 -30.31 -2.71
N THR A 168 -7.55 -29.49 -1.78
CA THR A 168 -6.94 -29.99 -0.53
C THR A 168 -7.98 -30.56 0.43
N GLY A 169 -9.17 -29.95 0.51
CA GLY A 169 -10.24 -30.36 1.42
C GLY A 169 -10.99 -31.64 1.04
N ILE A 170 -10.88 -32.13 -0.21
CA ILE A 170 -11.57 -33.37 -0.65
C ILE A 170 -10.58 -34.52 -0.86
N ILE A 171 -9.40 -34.24 -1.44
CA ILE A 171 -8.45 -35.29 -1.80
C ILE A 171 -7.72 -35.84 -0.57
N ILE A 172 -7.31 -34.97 0.36
CA ILE A 172 -6.57 -35.37 1.57
C ILE A 172 -7.42 -36.25 2.50
N PRO A 173 -8.68 -35.91 2.83
CA PRO A 173 -9.52 -36.76 3.67
C PRO A 173 -9.84 -38.10 3.02
N LEU A 174 -10.03 -38.14 1.69
CA LEU A 174 -10.34 -39.37 0.98
C LEU A 174 -9.13 -40.34 1.02
N ALA A 175 -7.92 -39.84 0.77
CA ALA A 175 -6.69 -40.62 0.88
C ALA A 175 -6.45 -41.12 2.31
N ALA A 176 -6.67 -40.27 3.32
CA ALA A 176 -6.55 -40.64 4.73
C ALA A 176 -7.59 -41.70 5.16
N ALA A 177 -8.82 -41.62 4.66
CA ALA A 177 -9.87 -42.59 4.98
C ALA A 177 -9.59 -43.97 4.37
N VAL A 178 -9.05 -44.03 3.14
CA VAL A 178 -8.62 -45.29 2.50
C VAL A 178 -7.51 -45.95 3.34
N LEU A 179 -6.55 -45.15 3.82
CA LEU A 179 -5.46 -45.63 4.67
C LEU A 179 -5.92 -46.21 6.00
N LEU A 180 -6.86 -45.54 6.67
CA LEU A 180 -7.38 -45.98 7.96
C LEU A 180 -8.20 -47.26 7.83
N LYS A 181 -8.94 -47.45 6.73
CA LYS A 181 -9.64 -48.72 6.46
C LYS A 181 -8.66 -49.88 6.37
N GLU A 182 -7.56 -49.71 5.63
CA GLU A 182 -6.64 -50.80 5.33
C GLU A 182 -5.80 -51.22 6.56
N LYS A 183 -5.43 -50.27 7.43
CA LYS A 183 -4.61 -50.54 8.62
C LYS A 183 -5.39 -50.85 9.89
N ALA A 184 -6.55 -50.23 10.08
CA ALA A 184 -7.30 -50.32 11.34
C ALA A 184 -8.63 -51.07 11.20
N GLY A 185 -9.02 -51.48 9.98
CA GLY A 185 -10.29 -52.15 9.73
C GLY A 185 -11.52 -51.27 10.00
N LEU A 186 -11.34 -49.96 10.20
CA LEU A 186 -12.44 -49.04 10.46
C LEU A 186 -13.31 -48.86 9.20
N HIS A 187 -14.61 -48.72 9.43
CA HIS A 187 -15.54 -48.32 8.38
C HIS A 187 -15.18 -46.93 7.84
N ILE A 188 -15.15 -46.79 6.51
CA ILE A 188 -14.72 -45.57 5.81
C ILE A 188 -15.56 -44.34 6.19
N ILE A 189 -16.87 -44.53 6.34
CA ILE A 189 -17.86 -43.45 6.50
C ILE A 189 -17.61 -42.60 7.76
N PRO A 190 -17.47 -43.17 8.98
CA PRO A 190 -17.19 -42.36 10.17
C PRO A 190 -15.85 -41.63 10.12
N CYS A 191 -14.82 -42.20 9.48
CA CYS A 191 -13.53 -41.53 9.32
C CYS A 191 -13.63 -40.27 8.44
N ILE A 192 -14.37 -40.34 7.34
CA ILE A 192 -14.61 -39.19 6.46
C ILE A 192 -15.39 -38.10 7.21
N LEU A 193 -16.42 -38.46 7.97
CA LEU A 193 -17.22 -37.49 8.73
C LEU A 193 -16.41 -36.78 9.81
N ILE A 194 -15.60 -37.51 10.58
CA ILE A 194 -14.72 -36.90 11.60
C ILE A 194 -13.73 -35.94 10.95
N PHE A 195 -13.13 -36.33 9.81
CA PHE A 195 -12.16 -35.50 9.12
C PHE A 195 -12.79 -34.24 8.51
N LEU A 196 -13.99 -34.34 7.93
CA LEU A 196 -14.74 -33.20 7.42
C LEU A 196 -15.11 -32.22 8.54
N VAL A 197 -15.53 -32.73 9.71
CA VAL A 197 -15.86 -31.90 10.88
C VAL A 197 -14.61 -31.21 11.43
N LEU A 198 -13.50 -31.93 11.58
CA LEU A 198 -12.23 -31.35 12.03
C LEU A 198 -11.69 -30.32 11.03
N TRP A 199 -11.78 -30.60 9.74
CA TRP A 199 -11.35 -29.68 8.67
C TRP A 199 -12.22 -28.43 8.63
N ALA A 200 -13.54 -28.56 8.76
CA ALA A 200 -14.45 -27.43 8.84
C ALA A 200 -14.20 -26.58 10.10
N GLY A 201 -13.94 -27.22 11.24
CA GLY A 201 -13.57 -26.54 12.49
C GLY A 201 -12.26 -25.77 12.38
N CYS A 202 -11.20 -26.39 11.86
CA CYS A 202 -9.92 -25.72 11.61
C CYS A 202 -10.06 -24.57 10.60
N SER A 203 -10.79 -24.77 9.51
CA SER A 203 -11.02 -23.73 8.49
C SER A 203 -11.79 -22.53 9.06
N TYR A 204 -12.75 -22.77 9.95
CA TYR A 204 -13.53 -21.72 10.62
C TYR A 204 -12.69 -20.91 11.60
N LEU A 205 -11.84 -21.57 12.40
CA LEU A 205 -10.91 -20.87 13.31
C LEU A 205 -9.90 -20.01 12.55
N ILE A 206 -9.41 -20.51 11.42
CA ILE A 206 -8.51 -19.78 10.50
C ILE A 206 -9.21 -18.57 9.86
N TYR A 207 -10.52 -18.62 9.61
CA TYR A 207 -11.27 -17.51 9.05
C TYR A 207 -11.45 -16.36 10.05
N LEU A 208 -11.52 -16.66 11.35
CA LEU A 208 -11.70 -15.68 12.43
C LEU A 208 -10.43 -14.91 12.75
N GLU A 209 -9.27 -15.56 12.73
CA GLU A 209 -7.99 -14.91 12.93
C GLU A 209 -7.44 -14.45 11.58
N LYS A 210 -7.45 -13.13 11.32
CA LYS A 210 -6.90 -12.47 10.12
C LYS A 210 -5.36 -12.63 9.99
N VAL A 211 -4.85 -13.86 10.06
CA VAL A 211 -3.43 -14.23 10.07
C VAL A 211 -3.08 -14.77 8.67
N PRO A 212 -1.93 -14.37 8.09
CA PRO A 212 -1.68 -14.54 6.67
C PRO A 212 -1.42 -16.00 6.33
N SER A 213 -1.96 -16.41 5.18
CA SER A 213 -1.94 -17.74 4.54
C SER A 213 -0.62 -18.54 4.51
N LEU A 214 0.49 -17.98 4.99
CA LEU A 214 1.82 -18.58 4.94
C LEU A 214 2.00 -19.72 5.95
N ILE A 215 1.58 -19.52 7.22
CA ILE A 215 1.77 -20.52 8.28
C ILE A 215 1.00 -21.80 7.96
N ILE A 216 -0.21 -21.66 7.43
CA ILE A 216 -1.08 -22.78 7.05
C ILE A 216 -0.51 -23.55 5.85
N ARG A 217 0.10 -22.85 4.87
CA ARG A 217 0.81 -23.50 3.75
C ARG A 217 2.02 -24.28 4.24
N ILE A 218 2.79 -23.74 5.17
CA ILE A 218 3.96 -24.39 5.75
C ILE A 218 3.54 -25.64 6.53
N ILE A 219 2.52 -25.54 7.39
CA ILE A 219 2.02 -26.68 8.17
C ILE A 219 1.40 -27.75 7.27
N SER A 220 0.60 -27.35 6.26
CA SER A 220 0.01 -28.30 5.31
C SER A 220 1.10 -29.04 4.52
N PHE A 221 2.16 -28.34 4.12
CA PHE A 221 3.29 -28.96 3.43
C PHE A 221 4.10 -29.88 4.35
N LEU A 222 4.34 -29.45 5.60
CA LEU A 222 5.06 -30.24 6.61
C LEU A 222 4.34 -31.55 6.97
N ILE A 223 3.02 -31.61 6.84
CA ILE A 223 2.23 -32.80 7.16
C ILE A 223 2.00 -33.66 5.91
N ALA A 224 1.67 -33.04 4.77
CA ALA A 224 1.33 -33.77 3.55
C ALA A 224 2.53 -34.49 2.91
N VAL A 225 3.71 -33.87 2.91
CA VAL A 225 4.90 -34.44 2.25
C VAL A 225 5.42 -35.69 2.98
N PRO A 226 5.57 -35.71 4.31
CA PRO A 226 5.92 -36.94 5.02
C PRO A 226 4.89 -38.05 4.83
N LEU A 227 3.59 -37.73 4.84
CA LEU A 227 2.54 -38.73 4.63
C LEU A 227 2.62 -39.35 3.23
N LEU A 228 2.79 -38.55 2.18
CA LEU A 228 2.93 -39.06 0.82
C LEU A 228 4.22 -39.86 0.62
N LEU A 229 5.33 -39.41 1.22
CA LEU A 229 6.61 -40.11 1.14
C LEU A 229 6.56 -41.45 1.89
N PHE A 230 5.91 -41.48 3.06
CA PHE A 230 5.65 -42.71 3.80
C PHE A 230 4.83 -43.71 2.98
N MET A 231 3.75 -43.22 2.36
CA MET A 231 2.90 -44.02 1.48
C MET A 231 3.69 -44.64 0.33
N LEU A 232 4.51 -43.84 -0.33
CA LEU A 232 5.29 -44.30 -1.47
C LEU A 232 6.33 -45.35 -1.05
N LEU A 233 7.04 -45.14 0.06
CA LEU A 233 8.04 -46.08 0.59
C LEU A 233 7.42 -47.39 1.09
N ALA A 234 6.31 -47.31 1.82
CA ALA A 234 5.68 -48.48 2.41
C ALA A 234 4.93 -49.34 1.38
N TYR A 235 4.27 -48.72 0.39
CA TYR A 235 3.39 -49.45 -0.53
C TYR A 235 4.01 -49.74 -1.89
N VAL A 236 4.82 -48.84 -2.45
CA VAL A 236 5.45 -49.05 -3.77
C VAL A 236 6.74 -49.84 -3.63
N PHE A 237 7.54 -49.50 -2.61
CA PHE A 237 8.84 -50.13 -2.40
C PHE A 237 8.82 -51.26 -1.36
N HIS A 238 7.66 -51.52 -0.75
CA HIS A 238 7.47 -52.56 0.27
C HIS A 238 8.50 -52.48 1.42
N LEU A 239 8.98 -51.27 1.76
CA LEU A 239 9.85 -51.12 2.93
C LEU A 239 9.06 -51.38 4.21
N GLY A 240 9.76 -51.91 5.22
CA GLY A 240 9.21 -52.03 6.56
C GLY A 240 8.61 -50.71 7.05
N THR A 241 7.55 -50.79 7.86
CA THR A 241 6.82 -49.63 8.35
C THR A 241 7.71 -48.67 9.16
N VAL A 242 8.60 -49.22 9.99
CA VAL A 242 9.53 -48.45 10.82
C VAL A 242 10.53 -47.64 9.97
N PRO A 243 11.30 -48.23 9.04
CA PRO A 243 12.24 -47.45 8.21
C PRO A 243 11.51 -46.47 7.28
N SER A 244 10.33 -46.83 6.77
CA SER A 244 9.53 -45.93 5.93
C SER A 244 9.11 -44.66 6.70
N LEU A 245 8.71 -44.80 7.96
CA LEU A 245 8.32 -43.67 8.81
C LEU A 245 9.51 -42.76 9.14
N VAL A 246 10.66 -43.35 9.46
CA VAL A 246 11.88 -42.60 9.77
C VAL A 246 12.32 -41.78 8.55
N ILE A 247 12.35 -42.38 7.36
CA ILE A 247 12.75 -41.68 6.13
C ILE A 247 11.74 -40.59 5.76
N ALA A 248 10.45 -40.89 5.89
CA ALA A 248 9.37 -39.96 5.59
C ALA A 248 9.43 -38.66 6.42
N ILE A 249 9.89 -38.73 7.66
CA ILE A 249 10.04 -37.57 8.56
C ILE A 249 11.42 -36.92 8.38
N ALA A 250 12.50 -37.72 8.32
CA ALA A 250 13.86 -37.21 8.29
C ALA A 250 14.19 -36.45 6.99
N VAL A 251 13.70 -36.91 5.83
CA VAL A 251 14.02 -36.30 4.53
C VAL A 251 13.42 -34.89 4.38
N PRO A 252 12.11 -34.65 4.66
CA PRO A 252 11.55 -33.31 4.57
C PRO A 252 12.14 -32.33 5.59
N VAL A 253 12.43 -32.80 6.81
CA VAL A 253 13.09 -31.97 7.85
C VAL A 253 14.51 -31.61 7.41
N GLY A 254 15.29 -32.58 6.92
CA GLY A 254 16.64 -32.34 6.41
C GLY A 254 16.67 -31.38 5.22
N LEU A 255 15.75 -31.54 4.26
CA LEU A 255 15.58 -30.61 3.14
C LEU A 255 15.21 -29.19 3.62
N SER A 256 14.33 -29.08 4.60
CA SER A 256 13.91 -27.77 5.16
C SER A 256 15.08 -27.02 5.80
N VAL A 257 15.93 -27.73 6.54
CA VAL A 257 17.16 -27.17 7.14
C VAL A 257 18.15 -26.77 6.05
N LEU A 258 18.35 -27.60 5.03
CA LEU A 258 19.24 -27.30 3.91
C LEU A 258 18.78 -26.05 3.12
N PHE A 259 17.48 -25.95 2.81
CA PHE A 259 16.92 -24.76 2.15
C PHE A 259 17.07 -23.50 2.99
N SER A 260 16.89 -23.60 4.31
CA SER A 260 17.10 -22.47 5.22
C SER A 260 18.55 -22.02 5.22
N PHE A 261 19.50 -22.95 5.19
CA PHE A 261 20.93 -22.67 5.13
C PHE A 261 21.35 -22.04 3.79
N LEU A 262 20.82 -22.54 2.67
CA LEU A 262 21.08 -21.98 1.34
C LEU A 262 20.47 -20.58 1.17
N ALA A 263 19.28 -20.35 1.75
CA ALA A 263 18.62 -19.04 1.72
C ALA A 263 19.37 -17.98 2.54
N ASP A 264 20.00 -18.36 3.66
CA ASP A 264 20.82 -17.44 4.46
C ASP A 264 22.14 -17.08 3.75
N HIS A 265 22.75 -18.04 3.05
CA HIS A 265 23.95 -17.78 2.24
C HIS A 265 23.68 -16.90 1.01
N GLY A 266 22.53 -17.05 0.36
CA GLY A 266 22.16 -16.25 -0.81
C GLY A 266 21.84 -14.77 -0.51
N LYS A 267 21.65 -14.40 0.76
CA LYS A 267 21.47 -12.99 1.17
C LYS A 267 22.78 -12.27 1.48
N ARG A 268 23.91 -12.98 1.57
CA ARG A 268 25.24 -12.40 1.88
C ARG A 268 26.13 -12.21 0.65
N SER A 269 25.65 -12.55 -0.54
CA SER A 269 26.28 -12.26 -1.85
C SER A 269 25.53 -11.15 -2.56
#